data_AF-A0A131Z6I6-F1
#
_entry.id   AF-A0A131Z6I6-F1
#
_cell.length_a   1.000
_cell.length_b   1.000
_cell.length_c   1.000
_cell.angle_alpha   90.00
_cell.angle_beta   90.00
_cell.angle_gamma   90.00
#
_symmetry.space_group_name_H-M   'P 1'
#
loop_
_entity.id
_entity.type
_entity.pdbx_description
1 polymer ?
#
loop_
_entity_poly.entity_id
_entity_poly.type
_entity_poly.pdbx_seq_one_letter_code
_entity_poly.pdbx_strand_id
1 'polypeptide(L)'
;MQLAALRHLPRLSTTTLLKVSLPTASVRASSDQPTFTKDGREILHVPNEPPERDLVNFPRLKRPLHPGKVRLSFIPDEWFQAFYPKTGVTGPYLFGTGLLVYLYSKEILIMEHEFASGVTLALMAYIAVKKFGPGVRAYLEKEVEKEEKSIDDYRLGGIEAYKDAIKNEEHAQWEAQGQHYLFEAKRENVALQLEAEFRKRQMSVYEEVKKRLDYHLEVQNVTRRLQQKHMVDWIVNNVLKGITPQQEKDSLQQCIVDLKALAAKA
;
A
#
# COMPACT_ATOMS: atom_id res chain seq x y z
N MET A 1 4.85 -13.59 44.73
CA MET A 1 5.96 -14.58 44.74
C MET A 1 5.89 -15.34 43.43
N GLN A 2 6.81 -15.32 42.48
CA GLN A 2 8.14 -14.74 42.37
C GLN A 2 8.32 -14.20 40.94
N LEU A 3 8.53 -12.89 40.85
CA LEU A 3 9.17 -12.22 39.72
C LEU A 3 10.67 -12.53 39.81
N ALA A 4 11.16 -13.62 39.21
CA ALA A 4 12.58 -13.97 39.30
C ALA A 4 13.10 -14.93 38.21
N ALA A 5 12.78 -14.72 36.94
CA ALA A 5 13.35 -15.54 35.85
C ALA A 5 13.63 -14.78 34.54
N LEU A 6 13.91 -13.47 34.60
CA LEU A 6 14.21 -12.64 33.42
C LEU A 6 15.49 -11.82 33.60
N ARG A 7 16.52 -12.39 34.25
CA ARG A 7 17.79 -11.70 34.52
C ARG A 7 19.05 -12.24 33.83
N HIS A 8 18.97 -13.25 32.98
CA HIS A 8 20.16 -13.75 32.30
C HIS A 8 19.92 -14.05 30.82
N LEU A 9 19.86 -12.99 30.00
CA LEU A 9 20.29 -13.06 28.61
C LEU A 9 21.15 -11.82 28.32
N PRO A 10 22.41 -12.00 27.85
CA PRO A 10 23.30 -10.89 27.58
C PRO A 10 22.76 -10.03 26.44
N ARG A 11 22.76 -8.71 26.68
CA ARG A 11 22.53 -7.68 25.65
C ARG A 11 23.58 -7.88 24.56
N LEU A 12 23.17 -8.41 23.41
CA LEU A 12 24.00 -8.43 22.22
C LEU A 12 24.11 -7.01 21.68
N SER A 13 25.37 -6.59 21.58
CA SER A 13 25.82 -5.29 21.10
C SER A 13 25.28 -5.01 19.70
N THR A 14 24.72 -3.81 19.56
CA THR A 14 24.66 -3.04 18.32
C THR A 14 25.99 -3.20 17.55
N THR A 15 25.88 -3.30 16.22
CA THR A 15 26.96 -3.48 15.23
C THR A 15 27.27 -4.93 14.85
N THR A 16 26.32 -5.58 14.17
CA THR A 16 26.64 -6.54 13.10
C THR A 16 25.57 -6.37 12.03
N LEU A 17 25.92 -5.64 10.97
CA LEU A 17 25.12 -5.54 9.75
C LEU A 17 25.06 -6.94 9.11
N LEU A 18 24.06 -7.74 9.49
CA LEU A 18 23.65 -8.88 8.70
C LEU A 18 23.04 -8.34 7.40
N LYS A 19 23.87 -8.31 6.38
CA LYS A 19 23.49 -8.08 4.99
C LYS A 19 22.71 -9.30 4.51
N VAL A 20 21.49 -9.47 5.02
CA VAL A 20 20.50 -10.38 4.44
C VAL A 20 20.03 -9.70 3.16
N SER A 21 20.66 -10.07 2.05
CA SER A 21 20.13 -9.70 0.74
C SER A 21 18.76 -10.37 0.60
N LEU A 22 17.70 -9.59 0.75
CA LEU A 22 16.38 -9.93 0.24
C LEU A 22 16.56 -10.42 -1.20
N PRO A 23 16.13 -11.64 -1.56
CA PRO A 23 16.08 -12.01 -2.96
C PRO A 23 15.04 -11.10 -3.59
N THR A 24 15.51 -10.10 -4.32
CA THR A 24 14.67 -9.28 -5.20
C THR A 24 13.88 -10.26 -6.06
N ALA A 25 12.57 -10.33 -5.82
CA ALA A 25 11.63 -11.01 -6.68
C ALA A 25 11.57 -10.23 -8.01
N SER A 26 12.61 -10.34 -8.82
CA SER A 26 12.52 -10.01 -10.23
C SER A 26 11.70 -11.11 -10.87
N VAL A 27 10.41 -10.85 -11.04
CA VAL A 27 9.65 -11.44 -12.14
C VAL A 27 10.30 -10.90 -13.40
N ARG A 28 11.40 -11.54 -13.82
CA ARG A 28 12.07 -11.26 -15.07
C ARG A 28 11.52 -12.27 -16.06
N ALA A 29 10.76 -11.75 -17.02
CA ALA A 29 10.34 -12.50 -18.20
C ALA A 29 11.53 -13.30 -18.72
N SER A 30 11.37 -14.61 -18.86
CA SER A 30 12.36 -15.50 -19.46
C SER A 30 12.55 -15.10 -20.93
N SER A 31 13.49 -14.19 -21.19
CA SER A 31 13.92 -13.80 -22.52
C SER A 31 15.23 -14.49 -22.93
N ASP A 32 15.66 -15.53 -22.20
CA ASP A 32 16.82 -16.32 -22.60
C ASP A 32 16.41 -17.27 -23.73
N GLN A 33 17.12 -17.18 -24.85
CA GLN A 33 17.00 -18.11 -25.97
C GLN A 33 17.09 -19.56 -25.48
N PRO A 34 16.29 -20.50 -26.01
CA PRO A 34 16.31 -21.88 -25.55
C PRO A 34 17.72 -22.45 -25.79
N THR A 35 18.39 -22.80 -24.70
CA THR A 35 19.67 -23.51 -24.78
C THR A 35 19.40 -24.98 -25.08
N PHE A 36 20.15 -25.52 -26.02
CA PHE A 36 19.92 -26.82 -26.63
C PHE A 36 21.10 -27.72 -26.32
N THR A 37 20.81 -28.95 -25.92
CA THR A 37 21.83 -30.01 -25.81
C THR A 37 22.36 -30.40 -27.19
N LYS A 38 23.54 -31.03 -27.27
CA LYS A 38 24.09 -31.54 -28.54
C LYS A 38 23.14 -32.49 -29.28
N ASP A 39 22.33 -33.23 -28.53
CA ASP A 39 21.31 -34.17 -29.02
C ASP A 39 20.02 -33.50 -29.47
N GLY A 40 19.89 -32.24 -29.11
CA GLY A 40 18.76 -31.46 -29.50
C GLY A 40 17.51 -31.47 -28.65
N ARG A 41 17.73 -31.44 -27.34
CA ARG A 41 16.68 -31.25 -26.34
C ARG A 41 16.84 -29.90 -25.65
N GLU A 42 15.72 -29.19 -25.46
CA GLU A 42 15.67 -27.93 -24.73
C GLU A 42 16.05 -28.13 -23.26
N ILE A 43 16.88 -27.22 -22.74
CA ILE A 43 17.31 -27.21 -21.34
C ILE A 43 16.36 -26.32 -20.53
N LEU A 44 15.91 -26.84 -19.39
CA LEU A 44 15.09 -26.12 -18.44
C LEU A 44 15.99 -25.29 -17.52
N HIS A 45 15.90 -23.96 -17.64
CA HIS A 45 16.63 -23.04 -16.78
C HIS A 45 15.79 -22.71 -15.53
N VAL A 46 16.23 -23.17 -14.36
CA VAL A 46 15.61 -22.82 -13.07
C VAL A 46 16.41 -21.67 -12.44
N PRO A 47 15.77 -20.61 -11.93
CA PRO A 47 16.46 -19.60 -11.13
C PRO A 47 17.01 -20.18 -9.83
N ASN A 48 18.23 -19.78 -9.44
CA ASN A 48 18.87 -20.10 -8.15
C ASN A 48 19.09 -21.59 -7.87
N GLU A 49 19.74 -22.29 -8.80
CA GLU A 49 20.16 -23.68 -8.57
C GLU A 49 21.39 -23.75 -7.64
N PRO A 50 21.47 -24.77 -6.76
CA PRO A 50 22.62 -24.92 -5.87
C PRO A 50 23.92 -25.11 -6.66
N PRO A 51 25.03 -24.49 -6.24
CA PRO A 51 26.29 -24.49 -6.99
C PRO A 51 26.95 -25.86 -7.07
N GLU A 52 26.53 -26.81 -6.23
CA GLU A 52 27.03 -28.20 -6.20
C GLU A 52 26.48 -29.06 -7.35
N ARG A 53 25.43 -28.61 -8.06
CA ARG A 53 24.83 -29.38 -9.14
C ARG A 53 25.61 -29.19 -10.44
N ASP A 54 26.00 -30.31 -11.05
CA ASP A 54 26.64 -30.32 -12.36
C ASP A 54 25.63 -30.04 -13.48
N LEU A 55 25.58 -28.80 -13.94
CA LEU A 55 24.73 -28.35 -15.06
C LEU A 55 25.34 -28.60 -16.43
N VAL A 56 26.65 -28.88 -16.48
CA VAL A 56 27.40 -29.03 -17.72
C VAL A 56 27.24 -30.45 -18.24
N ASN A 57 27.40 -31.45 -17.37
CA ASN A 57 27.23 -32.86 -17.76
C ASN A 57 25.77 -33.33 -17.64
N PHE A 58 24.99 -32.75 -16.71
CA PHE A 58 23.61 -33.17 -16.45
C PHE A 58 22.62 -31.98 -16.44
N PRO A 59 22.38 -31.35 -17.61
CA PRO A 59 21.36 -30.33 -17.73
C PRO A 59 19.95 -30.92 -17.51
N ARG A 60 19.07 -30.15 -16.86
CA ARG A 60 17.65 -30.54 -16.74
C ARG A 60 16.99 -30.43 -18.10
N LEU A 61 16.47 -31.54 -18.60
CA LEU A 61 15.75 -31.55 -19.87
C LEU A 61 14.33 -31.05 -19.65
N LYS A 62 13.88 -30.14 -20.52
CA LYS A 62 12.49 -29.70 -20.55
C LYS A 62 11.66 -30.75 -21.29
N ARG A 63 10.51 -31.14 -20.73
CA ARG A 63 9.56 -32.01 -21.42
C ARG A 63 9.00 -31.26 -22.63
N PRO A 64 9.01 -31.86 -23.84
CA PRO A 64 8.38 -31.22 -24.99
C PRO A 64 6.86 -31.13 -24.79
N LEU A 65 6.29 -29.99 -25.14
CA LEU A 65 4.84 -29.72 -25.03
C LEU A 65 4.02 -30.59 -26.00
N HIS A 66 4.60 -30.90 -27.16
CA HIS A 66 3.96 -31.72 -28.18
C HIS A 66 4.78 -32.98 -28.46
N PRO A 67 4.13 -34.14 -28.67
CA PRO A 67 4.83 -35.33 -29.09
C PRO A 67 5.43 -35.14 -30.50
N GLY A 68 6.46 -35.93 -30.81
CA GLY A 68 7.02 -36.00 -32.16
C GLY A 68 5.92 -36.30 -33.19
N LYS A 69 6.02 -35.68 -34.37
CA LYS A 69 5.02 -35.85 -35.42
C LYS A 69 5.08 -37.29 -35.95
N VAL A 70 3.93 -37.95 -36.03
CA VAL A 70 3.79 -39.31 -36.57
C VAL A 70 2.86 -39.25 -37.78
N ARG A 71 3.25 -39.89 -38.88
CA ARG A 71 2.42 -40.08 -40.07
C ARG A 71 1.86 -41.50 -40.11
N LEU A 72 0.71 -41.68 -40.76
CA LEU A 72 0.01 -42.97 -40.85
C LEU A 72 -0.28 -43.63 -39.48
N SER A 73 -0.37 -42.83 -38.42
CA SER A 73 -0.63 -43.23 -37.03
C SER A 73 0.46 -44.06 -36.33
N PHE A 74 1.43 -44.65 -37.05
CA PHE A 74 2.50 -45.46 -36.42
C PHE A 74 3.93 -45.14 -36.87
N ILE A 75 4.14 -44.45 -38.01
CA ILE A 75 5.49 -44.18 -38.54
C ILE A 75 5.94 -42.77 -38.14
N PRO A 76 7.08 -42.60 -37.44
CA PRO A 76 7.57 -41.28 -37.06
C PRO A 76 7.98 -40.45 -38.29
N ASP A 77 7.78 -39.13 -38.22
CA ASP A 77 8.15 -38.20 -39.31
C ASP A 77 9.67 -38.23 -39.59
N GLU A 78 10.48 -38.57 -38.60
CA GLU A 78 11.94 -38.75 -38.73
C GLU A 78 12.31 -39.76 -39.82
N TRP A 79 11.52 -40.84 -39.98
CA TRP A 79 11.72 -41.80 -41.05
C TRP A 79 11.48 -41.16 -42.42
N PHE A 80 10.44 -40.32 -42.55
CA PHE A 80 10.19 -39.58 -43.79
C PHE A 80 11.27 -38.52 -44.07
N GLN A 81 11.78 -37.86 -43.03
CA GLN A 81 12.88 -36.90 -43.13
C GLN A 81 14.16 -37.55 -43.64
N ALA A 82 14.46 -38.79 -43.22
CA ALA A 82 15.65 -39.51 -43.67
C ALA A 82 15.64 -39.79 -45.19
N PHE A 83 14.48 -40.07 -45.78
CA PHE A 83 14.32 -40.31 -47.23
C PHE A 83 14.13 -39.02 -48.04
N TYR A 84 13.69 -37.93 -47.40
CA TYR A 84 13.43 -36.65 -48.06
C TYR A 84 14.58 -36.14 -48.94
N PRO A 85 15.86 -36.11 -48.49
CA PRO A 85 16.96 -35.60 -49.31
C PRO A 85 17.33 -36.48 -50.52
N LYS A 86 16.86 -37.74 -50.57
CA LYS A 86 17.23 -38.70 -51.63
C LYS A 86 16.10 -38.98 -52.61
N THR A 87 14.89 -39.15 -52.10
CA THR A 87 13.74 -39.67 -52.86
C THR A 87 12.52 -38.76 -52.74
N GLY A 88 12.66 -37.58 -52.13
CA GLY A 88 11.59 -36.62 -51.92
C GLY A 88 10.47 -37.15 -51.01
N VAL A 89 9.30 -36.51 -51.08
CA VAL A 89 8.12 -36.85 -50.26
C VAL A 89 7.54 -38.22 -50.61
N THR A 90 7.63 -38.63 -51.89
CA THR A 90 7.01 -39.87 -52.40
C THR A 90 7.84 -41.12 -52.08
N GLY A 91 9.15 -40.98 -51.87
CA GLY A 91 10.06 -42.08 -51.60
C GLY A 91 9.62 -43.03 -50.47
N PRO A 92 9.37 -42.52 -49.26
CA PRO A 92 8.85 -43.32 -48.14
C PRO A 92 7.60 -44.14 -48.46
N TYR A 93 6.67 -43.54 -49.20
CA TYR A 93 5.41 -44.20 -49.54
C TYR A 93 5.61 -45.28 -50.60
N LEU A 94 6.43 -45.02 -51.63
CA LEU A 94 6.78 -46.01 -52.66
C LEU A 94 7.63 -47.15 -52.09
N PHE A 95 8.52 -46.85 -51.14
CA PHE A 95 9.25 -47.88 -50.40
C PHE A 95 8.29 -48.75 -49.58
N GLY A 96 7.35 -48.13 -48.86
CA GLY A 96 6.35 -48.87 -48.07
C GLY A 96 5.46 -49.77 -48.93
N THR A 97 4.92 -49.26 -50.05
CA THR A 97 4.11 -50.07 -50.97
C THR A 97 4.94 -51.13 -51.68
N GLY A 98 6.16 -50.80 -52.11
CA GLY A 98 7.09 -51.76 -52.73
C GLY A 98 7.50 -52.88 -51.78
N LEU A 99 7.74 -52.57 -50.50
CA LEU A 99 8.03 -53.55 -49.46
C LEU A 99 6.83 -54.47 -49.22
N LEU A 100 5.61 -53.92 -49.15
CA LEU A 100 4.39 -54.74 -49.03
C LEU A 100 4.21 -55.68 -50.21
N VAL A 101 4.35 -55.19 -51.45
CA VAL A 101 4.26 -56.02 -52.67
C VAL A 101 5.35 -57.10 -52.68
N TYR A 102 6.57 -56.76 -52.25
CA TYR A 102 7.66 -57.73 -52.12
C TYR A 102 7.34 -58.84 -51.09
N LEU A 103 6.82 -58.46 -49.91
CA LEU A 103 6.43 -59.43 -48.87
C LEU A 103 5.33 -60.38 -49.34
N TYR A 104 4.36 -59.89 -50.12
CA TYR A 104 3.35 -60.71 -50.77
C TYR A 104 3.95 -61.61 -51.84
N SER A 105 4.79 -61.06 -52.73
CA SER A 105 5.40 -61.80 -53.84
C SER A 105 6.36 -62.89 -53.38
N LYS A 106 6.98 -62.74 -52.20
CA LYS A 106 7.89 -63.73 -51.60
C LYS A 106 7.23 -64.64 -50.57
N GLU A 107 5.91 -64.57 -50.44
CA GLU A 107 5.13 -65.37 -49.47
C GLU A 107 5.65 -65.26 -48.03
N ILE A 108 6.33 -64.16 -47.70
CA ILE A 108 6.76 -63.86 -46.33
C ILE A 108 5.52 -63.44 -45.51
N LEU A 109 4.57 -62.75 -46.16
CA LEU A 109 3.21 -62.55 -45.64
C LEU A 109 2.26 -63.55 -46.32
N ILE A 110 2.01 -64.67 -45.65
CA ILE A 110 1.09 -65.71 -46.12
C ILE A 110 -0.34 -65.28 -45.76
N MET A 111 -1.22 -65.26 -46.78
CA MET A 111 -2.64 -64.95 -46.63
C MET A 111 -3.41 -66.16 -46.12
N GLU A 112 -3.24 -66.50 -44.84
CA GLU A 112 -4.02 -67.53 -44.17
C GLU A 112 -5.33 -66.95 -43.61
N HIS A 113 -6.23 -67.81 -43.11
CA HIS A 113 -7.50 -67.43 -42.48
C HIS A 113 -7.31 -66.37 -41.37
N GLU A 114 -6.21 -66.44 -40.62
CA GLU A 114 -5.85 -65.49 -39.57
C GLU A 114 -5.51 -64.08 -40.08
N PHE A 115 -5.09 -63.92 -41.34
CA PHE A 115 -4.79 -62.60 -41.90
C PHE A 115 -6.05 -61.72 -41.99
N ALA A 116 -7.19 -62.30 -42.37
CA ALA A 116 -8.47 -61.58 -42.41
C ALA A 116 -8.93 -61.15 -41.00
N SER A 117 -8.70 -62.01 -40.00
CA SER A 117 -8.92 -61.68 -38.59
C SER A 117 -8.03 -60.50 -38.14
N GLY A 118 -6.73 -60.53 -38.47
CA GLY A 118 -5.80 -59.44 -38.17
C GLY A 118 -6.18 -58.10 -38.79
N VAL A 119 -6.62 -58.08 -40.05
CA VAL A 119 -7.07 -56.85 -40.74
C VAL A 119 -8.32 -56.28 -40.10
N THR A 120 -9.30 -57.12 -39.74
CA THR A 120 -10.53 -56.65 -39.08
C THR A 120 -10.26 -56.09 -37.68
N LEU A 121 -9.36 -56.72 -36.91
CA LEU A 121 -8.91 -56.20 -35.61
C LEU A 121 -8.18 -54.86 -35.76
N ALA A 122 -7.28 -54.72 -36.74
CA ALA A 122 -6.57 -53.48 -37.01
C ALA A 122 -7.52 -52.34 -37.41
N LEU A 123 -8.54 -52.64 -38.22
CA LEU A 123 -9.57 -51.66 -38.61
C LEU A 123 -10.42 -51.24 -37.40
N MET A 124 -10.82 -52.19 -36.55
CA MET A 124 -11.57 -51.89 -35.32
C MET A 124 -10.74 -51.01 -34.37
N ALA A 125 -9.46 -51.32 -34.18
CA ALA A 125 -8.54 -50.52 -33.39
C ALA A 125 -8.39 -49.09 -33.96
N TYR A 126 -8.26 -48.95 -35.28
CA TYR A 126 -8.18 -47.64 -35.94
C TYR A 126 -9.44 -46.80 -35.71
N ILE A 127 -10.63 -47.39 -35.85
CA ILE A 127 -11.91 -46.70 -35.60
C ILE A 127 -12.03 -46.32 -34.13
N ALA A 128 -11.68 -47.21 -33.21
CA ALA A 128 -11.73 -46.96 -31.77
C ALA A 128 -10.83 -45.77 -31.39
N VAL A 129 -9.57 -45.75 -31.86
CA VAL A 129 -8.63 -44.64 -31.59
C VAL A 129 -9.17 -43.31 -32.16
N LYS A 130 -9.76 -43.31 -33.35
CA LYS A 130 -10.30 -42.08 -33.96
C LYS A 130 -11.55 -41.57 -33.25
N LYS A 131 -12.41 -42.45 -32.73
CA LYS A 131 -13.66 -42.06 -32.06
C LYS A 131 -13.46 -41.72 -30.58
N PHE A 132 -12.70 -42.51 -29.84
CA PHE A 132 -12.48 -42.31 -28.41
C PHE A 132 -11.29 -41.36 -28.11
N GLY A 133 -10.35 -41.20 -29.04
CA GLY A 133 -9.16 -40.37 -28.87
C GLY A 133 -9.45 -38.93 -28.41
N PRO A 134 -10.37 -38.18 -29.06
CA PRO A 134 -10.69 -36.81 -28.64
C PRO A 134 -11.28 -36.74 -27.22
N GLY A 135 -12.10 -37.72 -26.83
CA GLY A 135 -12.70 -37.77 -25.49
C GLY A 135 -11.66 -38.02 -24.39
N VAL A 136 -10.77 -38.99 -24.61
CA VAL A 136 -9.67 -39.28 -23.67
C VAL A 136 -8.70 -38.10 -23.59
N ARG A 137 -8.38 -37.46 -24.72
CA ARG A 137 -7.54 -36.26 -24.75
C ARG A 137 -8.14 -35.13 -23.91
N ALA A 138 -9.41 -34.79 -24.13
CA ALA A 138 -10.07 -33.70 -23.39
C ALA A 138 -10.14 -33.98 -21.89
N TYR A 139 -10.34 -35.25 -21.50
CA TYR A 139 -10.34 -35.65 -20.08
C TYR A 139 -8.96 -35.47 -19.44
N LEU A 140 -7.90 -35.94 -20.11
CA LEU A 140 -6.53 -35.81 -19.60
C LEU A 140 -6.06 -34.35 -19.56
N GLU A 141 -6.37 -33.55 -20.59
CA GLU A 141 -6.06 -32.12 -20.62
C GLU A 141 -6.72 -31.38 -19.45
N LYS A 142 -7.98 -31.71 -19.12
CA LYS A 142 -8.70 -31.10 -18.00
C LYS A 142 -8.05 -31.41 -16.64
N GLU A 143 -7.57 -32.63 -16.44
CA GLU A 143 -6.94 -33.00 -15.16
C GLU A 143 -5.58 -32.30 -14.99
N VAL A 144 -4.80 -32.21 -16.08
CA VAL A 144 -3.53 -31.44 -16.09
C VAL A 144 -3.80 -29.96 -15.84
N GLU A 145 -4.79 -29.36 -16.51
CA GLU A 145 -5.13 -27.94 -16.31
C GLU A 145 -5.58 -27.66 -14.87
N LYS A 146 -6.28 -28.61 -14.22
CA LYS A 146 -6.67 -28.48 -12.82
C LYS A 146 -5.47 -28.52 -11.88
N GLU A 147 -4.50 -29.41 -12.13
CA GLU A 147 -3.27 -29.49 -11.36
C GLU A 147 -2.42 -28.22 -11.53
N GLU A 148 -2.25 -27.76 -12.78
CA GLU A 148 -1.54 -26.50 -13.09
C GLU A 148 -2.18 -25.29 -12.40
N LYS A 149 -3.51 -25.16 -12.47
CA LYS A 149 -4.25 -24.11 -11.76
C LYS A 149 -4.06 -24.17 -10.26
N SER A 150 -4.12 -25.36 -9.67
CA SER A 150 -3.91 -25.52 -8.22
C SER A 150 -2.51 -25.05 -7.83
N ILE A 151 -1.48 -25.38 -8.61
CA ILE A 151 -0.10 -24.95 -8.35
C ILE A 151 0.04 -23.42 -8.47
N ASP A 152 -0.58 -22.82 -9.50
CA ASP A 152 -0.57 -21.37 -9.67
C ASP A 152 -1.32 -20.64 -8.57
N ASP A 153 -2.47 -21.15 -8.13
CA ASP A 153 -3.24 -20.60 -7.01
C ASP A 153 -2.43 -20.64 -5.71
N TYR A 154 -1.72 -21.74 -5.43
CA TYR A 154 -0.82 -21.81 -4.27
C TYR A 154 0.30 -20.77 -4.35
N ARG A 155 0.91 -20.61 -5.53
CA ARG A 155 1.98 -19.63 -5.75
C ARG A 155 1.47 -18.20 -5.58
N LEU A 156 0.34 -17.86 -6.19
CA LEU A 156 -0.26 -16.53 -6.11
C LEU A 156 -0.76 -16.22 -4.70
N GLY A 157 -1.43 -17.17 -4.04
CA GLY A 157 -1.87 -17.03 -2.66
C GLY A 157 -0.70 -16.85 -1.69
N GLY A 158 0.42 -17.56 -1.91
CA GLY A 158 1.65 -17.34 -1.15
C GLY A 158 2.21 -15.92 -1.34
N ILE A 159 2.28 -15.44 -2.59
CA ILE A 159 2.73 -14.07 -2.90
C ILE A 159 1.82 -13.03 -2.24
N GLU A 160 0.50 -13.23 -2.27
CA GLU A 160 -0.47 -12.32 -1.65
C GLU A 160 -0.33 -12.30 -0.13
N ALA A 161 -0.22 -13.47 0.51
CA ALA A 161 0.02 -13.58 1.95
C ALA A 161 1.30 -12.86 2.39
N TYR A 162 2.40 -12.98 1.62
CA TYR A 162 3.64 -12.24 1.91
C TYR A 162 3.47 -10.73 1.70
N LYS A 163 2.75 -10.29 0.68
CA LYS A 163 2.46 -8.86 0.47
C LYS A 163 1.65 -8.28 1.62
N ASP A 164 0.66 -9.01 2.11
CA ASP A 164 -0.17 -8.55 3.21
C ASP A 164 0.59 -8.55 4.54
N ALA A 165 1.46 -9.54 4.77
CA ALA A 165 2.38 -9.52 5.90
C ALA A 165 3.32 -8.30 5.87
N ILE A 166 3.87 -7.95 4.71
CA ILE A 166 4.72 -6.75 4.53
C ILE A 166 3.93 -5.48 4.85
N LYS A 167 2.71 -5.31 4.31
CA LYS A 167 1.87 -4.14 4.61
C LYS A 167 1.54 -4.02 6.09
N ASN A 168 1.27 -5.14 6.76
CA ASN A 168 0.95 -5.15 8.18
C ASN A 168 2.18 -4.74 9.02
N GLU A 169 3.38 -5.19 8.65
CA GLU A 169 4.63 -4.76 9.29
C GLU A 169 4.94 -3.28 9.03
N GLU A 170 4.72 -2.78 7.81
CA GLU A 170 4.84 -1.35 7.50
C GLU A 170 3.88 -0.51 8.35
N HIS A 171 2.64 -0.98 8.54
CA HIS A 171 1.66 -0.34 9.40
C HIS A 171 2.10 -0.34 10.87
N ALA A 172 2.59 -1.47 11.39
CA ALA A 172 3.10 -1.58 12.75
C ALA A 172 4.31 -0.66 12.99
N GLN A 173 5.21 -0.54 12.01
CA GLN A 173 6.32 0.40 12.06
C GLN A 173 5.84 1.86 12.09
N TRP A 174 4.83 2.21 11.30
CA TRP A 174 4.22 3.53 11.30
C TRP A 174 3.55 3.85 12.65
N GLU A 175 2.82 2.90 13.24
CA GLU A 175 2.24 3.05 14.58
C GLU A 175 3.30 3.26 15.65
N ALA A 176 4.41 2.50 15.60
CA ALA A 176 5.52 2.66 16.53
C ALA A 176 6.16 4.05 16.44
N GLN A 177 6.31 4.59 15.23
CA GLN A 177 6.75 5.99 15.02
C GLN A 177 5.71 6.99 15.55
N GLY A 178 4.42 6.71 15.36
CA GLY A 178 3.30 7.50 15.87
C GLY A 178 3.31 7.67 17.39
N GLN A 179 3.74 6.65 18.14
CA GLN A 179 3.84 6.73 19.61
C GLN A 179 4.83 7.79 20.08
N HIS A 180 5.93 8.02 19.35
CA HIS A 180 6.89 9.07 19.70
C HIS A 180 6.22 10.46 19.68
N TYR A 181 5.48 10.77 18.62
CA TYR A 181 4.76 12.03 18.50
C TYR A 181 3.72 12.22 19.61
N LEU A 182 3.05 11.14 20.03
CA LEU A 182 2.11 11.21 21.15
C LEU A 182 2.79 11.59 22.46
N PHE A 183 3.99 11.05 22.74
CA PHE A 183 4.74 11.41 23.93
C PHE A 183 5.28 12.84 23.88
N GLU A 184 5.74 13.29 22.71
CA GLU A 184 6.19 14.65 22.48
C GLU A 184 5.06 15.66 22.69
N ALA A 185 3.90 15.44 22.06
CA ALA A 185 2.72 16.27 22.23
C ALA A 185 2.25 16.33 23.69
N LYS A 186 2.28 15.20 24.43
CA LYS A 186 1.95 15.18 25.86
C LYS A 186 2.95 15.99 26.69
N ARG A 187 4.24 15.90 26.39
CA ARG A 187 5.29 16.68 27.08
C ARG A 187 5.09 18.18 26.86
N GLU A 188 4.88 18.59 25.62
CA GLU A 188 4.64 19.99 25.26
C GLU A 188 3.34 20.51 25.91
N ASN A 189 2.27 19.72 25.92
CA ASN A 189 1.01 20.13 26.54
C ASN A 189 1.19 20.41 28.04
N VAL A 190 1.91 19.54 28.76
CA VAL A 190 2.24 19.75 30.18
C VAL A 190 3.11 21.00 30.38
N ALA A 191 4.09 21.23 29.52
CA ALA A 191 4.93 22.43 29.58
C ALA A 191 4.10 23.72 29.38
N LEU A 192 3.20 23.72 28.38
CA LEU A 192 2.30 24.84 28.11
C LEU A 192 1.33 25.09 29.28
N GLN A 193 0.80 24.04 29.91
CA GLN A 193 -0.04 24.18 31.10
C GLN A 193 0.73 24.81 32.27
N LEU A 194 2.00 24.43 32.46
CA LEU A 194 2.86 25.00 33.50
C LEU A 194 3.10 26.51 33.26
N GLU A 195 3.43 26.88 32.02
CA GLU A 195 3.63 28.29 31.65
C GLU A 195 2.34 29.11 31.77
N ALA A 196 1.20 28.55 31.36
CA ALA A 196 -0.10 29.19 31.48
C ALA A 196 -0.45 29.49 32.95
N GLU A 197 -0.26 28.53 33.85
CA GLU A 197 -0.49 28.73 35.29
C GLU A 197 0.49 29.73 35.90
N PHE A 198 1.76 29.72 35.48
CA PHE A 198 2.74 30.72 35.91
C PHE A 198 2.33 32.14 35.50
N ARG A 199 1.96 32.36 34.23
CA ARG A 199 1.48 33.65 33.71
C ARG A 199 0.20 34.10 34.41
N LYS A 200 -0.73 33.17 34.67
CA LYS A 200 -1.98 33.43 35.38
C LYS A 200 -1.73 33.92 36.81
N ARG A 201 -0.79 33.30 37.54
CA ARG A 201 -0.38 33.76 38.88
C ARG A 201 0.22 35.17 38.85
N GLN A 202 1.09 35.46 37.87
CA GLN A 202 1.64 36.80 37.70
C GLN A 202 0.55 37.84 37.39
N MET A 203 -0.39 37.52 36.49
CA MET A 203 -1.51 38.38 36.16
C MET A 203 -2.43 38.63 37.35
N SER A 204 -2.70 37.61 38.17
CA SER A 204 -3.49 37.77 39.39
C SER A 204 -2.85 38.77 40.36
N VAL A 205 -1.52 38.70 40.58
CA VAL A 205 -0.81 39.67 41.41
C VAL A 205 -0.87 41.08 40.81
N TYR A 206 -0.66 41.20 39.49
CA TYR A 206 -0.75 42.48 38.78
C TYR A 206 -2.15 43.11 38.91
N GLU A 207 -3.21 42.34 38.71
CA GLU A 207 -4.60 42.81 38.84
C GLU A 207 -4.91 43.28 40.27
N GLU A 208 -4.47 42.55 41.29
CA GLU A 208 -4.68 42.93 42.69
C GLU A 208 -3.95 44.24 43.05
N VAL A 209 -2.71 44.43 42.59
CA VAL A 209 -1.97 45.69 42.80
C VAL A 209 -2.66 46.84 42.06
N LYS A 210 -3.04 46.62 40.81
CA LYS A 210 -3.76 47.63 40.01
C LYS A 210 -5.08 48.01 40.69
N LYS A 211 -5.86 47.05 41.19
CA LYS A 211 -7.12 47.29 41.88
C LYS A 211 -6.96 48.18 43.11
N ARG A 212 -5.87 48.03 43.88
CA ARG A 212 -5.56 48.91 45.01
C ARG A 212 -5.22 50.33 44.55
N LEU A 213 -4.44 50.47 43.48
CA LEU A 213 -4.08 51.78 42.94
C LEU A 213 -5.30 52.50 42.36
N ASP A 214 -6.11 51.80 41.56
CA ASP A 214 -7.37 52.31 41.00
C ASP A 214 -8.33 52.73 42.12
N TYR A 215 -8.42 51.95 43.21
CA TYR A 215 -9.20 52.33 44.38
C TYR A 215 -8.73 53.65 45.00
N HIS A 216 -7.43 53.84 45.20
CA HIS A 216 -6.90 55.11 45.74
C HIS A 216 -7.16 56.30 44.81
N LEU A 217 -6.99 56.10 43.50
CA LEU A 217 -7.28 57.13 42.49
C LEU A 217 -8.77 57.52 42.50
N GLU A 218 -9.68 56.54 42.58
CA GLU A 218 -11.11 56.80 42.66
C GLU A 218 -11.51 57.50 43.97
N VAL A 219 -10.94 57.11 45.12
CA VAL A 219 -11.17 57.82 46.39
C VAL A 219 -10.73 59.28 46.30
N GLN A 220 -9.58 59.56 45.69
CA GLN A 220 -9.12 60.94 45.46
C GLN A 220 -10.04 61.71 44.51
N ASN A 221 -10.46 61.09 43.41
CA ASN A 221 -11.39 61.70 42.46
C ASN A 221 -12.74 62.02 43.11
N VAL A 222 -13.30 61.09 43.89
CA VAL A 222 -14.56 61.30 44.63
C VAL A 222 -14.41 62.41 45.66
N THR A 223 -13.30 62.43 46.42
CA THR A 223 -13.03 63.48 47.41
C THR A 223 -12.97 64.86 46.76
N ARG A 224 -12.24 65.00 45.64
CA ARG A 224 -12.18 66.26 44.88
C ARG A 224 -13.55 66.68 44.37
N ARG A 225 -14.36 65.75 43.83
CA ARG A 225 -15.74 66.04 43.40
C ARG A 225 -16.62 66.50 44.56
N LEU A 226 -16.49 65.89 45.73
CA LEU A 226 -17.28 66.21 46.92
C LEU A 226 -16.88 67.59 47.48
N GLN A 227 -15.59 67.88 47.55
CA GLN A 227 -15.06 69.21 47.90
C GLN A 227 -15.55 70.28 46.93
N GLN A 228 -15.52 70.01 45.62
CA GLN A 228 -16.02 70.95 44.61
C GLN A 228 -17.52 71.20 44.77
N LYS A 229 -18.33 70.16 44.98
CA LYS A 229 -19.77 70.31 45.26
C LYS A 229 -20.02 71.12 46.52
N HIS A 230 -19.37 70.76 47.63
CA HIS A 230 -19.50 71.50 48.89
C HIS A 230 -19.09 72.96 48.74
N MET A 231 -18.01 73.25 48.00
CA MET A 231 -17.57 74.61 47.72
C MET A 231 -18.62 75.39 46.92
N VAL A 232 -19.16 74.80 45.85
CA VAL A 232 -20.23 75.43 45.04
C VAL A 232 -21.46 75.68 45.89
N ASP A 233 -21.92 74.69 46.65
CA ASP A 233 -23.08 74.83 47.54
C ASP A 233 -22.84 75.89 48.62
N TRP A 234 -21.63 75.95 49.20
CA TRP A 234 -21.27 76.97 50.18
C TRP A 234 -21.27 78.37 49.55
N ILE A 235 -20.68 78.54 48.37
CA ILE A 235 -20.67 79.83 47.66
C ILE A 235 -22.10 80.26 47.33
N VAL A 236 -22.91 79.37 46.74
CA VAL A 236 -24.32 79.65 46.40
C VAL A 236 -25.10 80.04 47.66
N ASN A 237 -24.98 79.28 48.75
CA ASN A 237 -25.69 79.59 50.00
C ASN A 237 -25.23 80.91 50.63
N ASN A 238 -23.94 81.25 50.58
CA ASN A 238 -23.46 82.54 51.11
C ASN A 238 -23.84 83.72 50.22
N VAL A 239 -23.86 83.54 48.89
CA VAL A 239 -24.38 84.56 47.96
C VAL A 239 -25.87 84.79 48.24
N LEU A 240 -26.69 83.73 48.34
CA LEU A 240 -28.12 83.85 48.66
C LEU A 240 -28.37 84.53 50.01
N LYS A 241 -27.54 84.25 51.03
CA LYS A 241 -27.63 84.92 52.34
C LYS A 241 -27.12 86.37 52.32
N GLY A 242 -26.15 86.67 51.47
CA GLY A 242 -25.53 88.01 51.34
C GLY A 242 -26.35 88.98 50.51
N ILE A 243 -27.28 88.48 49.68
CA ILE A 243 -28.26 89.30 48.97
C ILE A 243 -29.25 89.88 50.00
N THR A 244 -29.18 91.19 50.23
CA THR A 244 -30.19 91.88 51.03
C THR A 244 -31.46 92.11 50.21
N PRO A 245 -32.66 92.16 50.83
CA PRO A 245 -33.90 92.46 50.11
C PRO A 245 -33.88 93.82 49.38
N GLN A 246 -32.99 94.72 49.81
CA GLN A 246 -32.78 96.00 49.16
C GLN A 246 -31.96 95.85 47.86
N GLN A 247 -30.89 95.04 47.86
CA GLN A 247 -30.11 94.73 46.66
C GLN A 247 -30.92 93.99 45.58
N GLU A 248 -31.89 93.14 45.96
CA GLU A 248 -32.81 92.52 44.98
C GLU A 248 -33.66 93.58 44.28
N LYS A 249 -34.20 94.55 45.01
CA LYS A 249 -35.00 95.64 44.43
C LYS A 249 -34.16 96.53 43.52
N ASP A 250 -32.94 96.85 43.94
CA ASP A 250 -32.02 97.69 43.16
C ASP A 250 -31.56 96.95 41.88
N SER A 251 -31.34 95.63 41.96
CA SER A 251 -31.03 94.80 40.78
C SER A 251 -32.22 94.70 39.82
N LEU A 252 -33.45 94.56 40.32
CA LEU A 252 -34.67 94.60 39.50
C LEU A 252 -34.85 95.96 38.82
N GLN A 253 -34.56 97.06 39.52
CA GLN A 253 -34.55 98.40 38.92
C GLN A 253 -33.48 98.52 37.84
N GLN A 254 -32.28 97.98 38.05
CA GLN A 254 -31.24 97.94 37.03
C GLN A 254 -31.69 97.13 35.81
N CYS A 255 -32.36 95.98 35.99
CA CYS A 255 -32.95 95.23 34.88
C CYS A 255 -34.02 96.03 34.12
N ILE A 256 -34.83 96.85 34.80
CA ILE A 256 -35.79 97.76 34.15
C ILE A 256 -35.06 98.84 33.36
N VAL A 257 -33.95 99.38 33.89
CA VAL A 257 -33.10 100.36 33.18
C VAL A 257 -32.48 99.71 31.93
N ASP A 258 -31.94 98.50 32.04
CA ASP A 258 -31.32 97.78 30.93
C ASP A 258 -32.35 97.39 29.86
N LEU A 259 -33.55 96.96 30.27
CA LEU A 259 -34.66 96.73 29.34
C LEU A 259 -35.14 98.02 28.66
N LYS A 260 -35.20 99.15 29.37
CA LYS A 260 -35.49 100.45 28.75
C LYS A 260 -34.39 100.87 27.77
N ALA A 261 -33.13 100.62 28.10
CA ALA A 261 -31.99 100.92 27.22
C ALA A 261 -31.98 100.01 25.97
N LEU A 262 -32.37 98.74 26.11
CA LEU A 262 -32.55 97.83 24.98
C LEU A 262 -33.79 98.20 24.15
N ALA A 263 -34.90 98.58 24.77
CA ALA A 263 -36.13 99.03 24.09
C ALA A 263 -35.98 100.39 23.41
N ALA A 264 -35.04 101.23 23.84
CA ALA A 264 -34.67 102.46 23.13
C ALA A 264 -33.68 102.21 21.97
N LYS A 265 -33.05 101.02 21.92
CA LYS A 265 -32.14 100.57 20.86
C LYS A 265 -32.82 99.65 19.84
N ALA A 266 -33.98 99.10 20.15
CA ALA A 266 -34.87 98.37 19.24
C ALA A 266 -35.87 99.34 18.61
#